data_AF-A0A0C2GCU9-F1
#
_entry.id   AF-A0A0C2GCU9-F1
#
_cell.length_a   1.000
_cell.length_b   1.000
_cell.length_c   1.000
_cell.angle_alpha   90.00
_cell.angle_beta   90.00
_cell.angle_gamma   90.00
#
_symmetry.space_group_name_H-M   'P 1'
#
loop_
_entity.id
_entity.type
_entity.pdbx_description
1 polymer ?
#
loop_
_entity_poly.entity_id
_entity_poly.type
_entity_poly.pdbx_seq_one_letter_code
_entity_poly.pdbx_strand_id
1 'polypeptide(L)'
;MDGALPSPADSVLWGNELMGSQDSTGAVRTGAFRNWPTVDGSRVFTRSIGTTGNLLQERDIATVVGSSDIRLLLAFTAPQTGCPNPADWAALEYVHGGDMLVTTSATNDPIFFNHHSMIDLIWELWRLAQQVCGITTFITK
;
A
#
# COMPACT_ATOMS: atom_id res chain seq x y z
N MET A 1 -13.23 -0.74 2.13
CA MET A 1 -11.96 -1.39 1.75
C MET A 1 -11.91 -2.81 2.28
N ASP A 2 -10.93 -3.62 1.88
CA ASP A 2 -10.77 -5.01 2.36
C ASP A 2 -10.56 -5.10 3.88
N GLY A 3 -10.07 -4.02 4.51
CA GLY A 3 -9.98 -3.88 5.97
C GLY A 3 -11.33 -3.94 6.71
N ALA A 4 -12.46 -3.77 5.99
CA ALA A 4 -13.81 -3.90 6.56
C ALA A 4 -14.36 -5.33 6.51
N LEU A 5 -13.65 -6.27 5.89
CA LEU A 5 -14.07 -7.68 5.83
C LEU A 5 -13.85 -8.37 7.19
N PRO A 6 -14.71 -9.32 7.60
CA PRO A 6 -14.48 -10.13 8.80
C PRO A 6 -13.15 -10.90 8.77
N SER A 7 -12.78 -11.39 7.58
CA SER A 7 -11.48 -11.97 7.27
C SER A 7 -11.00 -11.35 5.95
N PRO A 8 -10.03 -10.42 5.99
CA PRO A 8 -9.52 -9.81 4.76
C PRO A 8 -8.77 -10.77 3.83
N ALA A 9 -8.34 -11.93 4.35
CA ALA A 9 -7.79 -13.02 3.55
C ALA A 9 -8.86 -13.64 2.61
N ASP A 10 -10.14 -13.41 2.88
CA ASP A 10 -11.26 -13.91 2.07
C ASP A 10 -11.62 -12.95 0.92
N SER A 11 -10.87 -11.86 0.74
CA SER A 11 -11.04 -10.96 -0.38
C SER A 11 -10.94 -11.71 -1.72
N VAL A 12 -11.86 -11.40 -2.64
CA VAL A 12 -11.86 -11.96 -4.01
C VAL A 12 -10.55 -11.69 -4.74
N LEU A 13 -9.81 -10.66 -4.31
CA LEU A 13 -8.49 -10.31 -4.84
C LEU A 13 -7.52 -11.50 -4.82
N TRP A 14 -7.58 -12.34 -3.79
CA TRP A 14 -6.70 -13.50 -3.61
C TRP A 14 -7.17 -14.76 -4.38
N GLY A 15 -8.27 -14.65 -5.14
CA GLY A 15 -8.76 -15.71 -6.01
C GLY A 15 -7.80 -16.05 -7.15
N ASN A 16 -7.96 -17.26 -7.71
CA ASN A 16 -7.09 -17.76 -8.78
C ASN A 16 -7.30 -17.05 -10.12
N GLU A 17 -8.43 -16.38 -10.28
CA GLU A 17 -8.77 -15.54 -11.43
C GLU A 17 -8.06 -14.18 -11.37
N LEU A 18 -7.63 -13.75 -10.17
CA LEU A 18 -6.99 -12.46 -9.92
C LEU A 18 -5.55 -12.66 -9.40
N MET A 19 -5.26 -12.23 -8.16
CA MET A 19 -3.89 -12.12 -7.66
C MET A 19 -3.32 -13.46 -7.18
N GLY A 20 -4.16 -14.49 -7.01
CA GLY A 20 -3.78 -15.76 -6.41
C GLY A 20 -3.51 -15.68 -4.91
N SER A 21 -3.20 -16.83 -4.34
CA SER A 21 -2.96 -17.00 -2.91
C SER A 21 -1.61 -17.67 -2.65
N GLN A 22 -1.09 -17.47 -1.44
CA GLN A 22 0.14 -18.12 -0.99
C GLN A 22 -0.13 -19.55 -0.51
N ASP A 23 0.88 -20.41 -0.64
CA ASP A 23 0.91 -21.70 0.04
C ASP A 23 1.41 -21.56 1.50
N SER A 24 1.57 -22.70 2.19
CA SER A 24 2.04 -22.74 3.59
C SER A 24 3.46 -22.21 3.79
N THR A 25 4.25 -22.07 2.72
CA THR A 25 5.60 -21.49 2.74
C THR A 25 5.60 -20.00 2.41
N GLY A 26 4.44 -19.42 2.10
CA GLY A 26 4.28 -18.05 1.62
C GLY A 26 4.45 -17.91 0.11
N ALA A 27 4.81 -18.97 -0.61
CA ALA A 27 5.04 -18.89 -2.05
C ALA A 27 3.73 -18.79 -2.84
N VAL A 28 3.68 -17.86 -3.80
CA VAL A 28 2.52 -17.69 -4.69
C VAL A 28 2.77 -18.46 -5.98
N ARG A 29 1.95 -19.50 -6.19
CA ARG A 29 2.02 -20.37 -7.37
C ARG A 29 0.69 -20.48 -8.13
N THR A 30 -0.31 -19.72 -7.68
CA THR A 30 -1.66 -19.66 -8.24
C THR A 30 -1.96 -18.26 -8.78
N GLY A 31 -3.17 -18.01 -9.25
CA GLY A 31 -3.54 -16.69 -9.78
C GLY A 31 -3.18 -16.45 -11.24
N ALA A 32 -3.55 -15.27 -11.73
CA ALA A 32 -3.17 -14.74 -13.04
C ALA A 32 -1.64 -14.52 -13.15
N PHE A 33 -0.98 -14.31 -12.02
CA PHE A 33 0.45 -13.97 -11.94
C PHE A 33 1.35 -15.14 -11.53
N ARG A 34 0.85 -16.38 -11.57
CA ARG A 34 1.73 -17.55 -11.42
C ARG A 34 2.84 -17.51 -12.48
N ASN A 35 4.07 -17.84 -12.07
CA ASN A 35 5.28 -17.76 -12.92
C ASN A 35 5.67 -16.34 -13.38
N TRP A 36 5.21 -15.29 -12.69
CA TRP A 36 5.60 -13.91 -12.94
C TRP A 36 7.12 -13.74 -12.84
N PRO A 37 7.78 -13.00 -13.76
CA PRO A 37 9.22 -12.75 -13.66
C PRO A 37 9.59 -11.98 -12.40
N THR A 38 10.45 -12.56 -11.59
CA THR A 38 11.02 -11.95 -10.39
C THR A 38 12.45 -11.46 -10.66
N VAL A 39 12.92 -10.50 -9.87
CA VAL A 39 14.27 -9.92 -9.98
C VAL A 39 15.37 -10.98 -9.84
N ASP A 40 15.15 -12.02 -9.04
CA ASP A 40 16.07 -13.14 -8.83
C ASP A 40 15.93 -14.27 -9.88
N GLY A 41 14.97 -14.16 -10.80
CA GLY A 41 14.69 -15.15 -11.83
C GLY A 41 13.97 -16.42 -11.36
N SER A 42 13.60 -16.53 -10.08
CA SER A 42 12.93 -17.71 -9.52
C SER A 42 11.52 -17.95 -10.07
N ARG A 43 10.87 -16.89 -10.58
CA ARG A 43 9.47 -16.87 -11.04
C ARG A 43 8.45 -17.18 -9.95
N VAL A 44 8.86 -17.04 -8.69
CA VAL A 44 8.05 -17.30 -7.51
C VAL A 44 8.31 -16.19 -6.52
N PHE A 45 7.28 -15.41 -6.22
CA PHE A 45 7.32 -14.38 -5.20
C PHE A 45 6.57 -14.86 -3.95
N THR A 46 6.83 -14.21 -2.82
CA THR A 46 6.24 -14.58 -1.53
C THR A 46 5.26 -13.54 -1.00
N ARG A 47 4.26 -14.00 -0.25
CA ARG A 47 3.31 -13.18 0.50
C ARG A 47 3.17 -13.67 1.94
N SER A 48 2.69 -12.76 2.79
CA SER A 48 2.39 -13.00 4.20
C SER A 48 0.99 -12.43 4.55
N ILE A 49 -0.02 -12.80 3.77
CA ILE A 49 -1.41 -12.32 3.90
C ILE A 49 -1.92 -12.65 5.31
N GLY A 50 -2.40 -11.63 6.02
CA GLY A 50 -2.98 -11.77 7.36
C GLY A 50 -1.97 -12.04 8.48
N THR A 51 -0.67 -12.07 8.18
CA THR A 51 0.39 -12.34 9.18
C THR A 51 1.38 -11.19 9.35
N THR A 52 1.61 -10.38 8.31
CA THR A 52 2.54 -9.22 8.37
C THR A 52 1.89 -7.98 7.75
N GLY A 53 2.15 -6.82 8.36
CA GLY A 53 1.55 -5.55 7.97
C GLY A 53 0.13 -5.37 8.52
N ASN A 54 -0.42 -4.17 8.31
CA ASN A 54 -1.84 -3.89 8.55
C ASN A 54 -2.56 -3.71 7.20
N LEU A 55 -3.88 -3.59 7.20
CA LEU A 55 -4.58 -3.12 6.00
C LEU A 55 -4.80 -1.62 6.07
N LEU A 56 -4.86 -0.98 4.91
CA LEU A 56 -5.35 0.39 4.81
C LEU A 56 -6.75 0.49 5.41
N GLN A 57 -6.90 1.36 6.41
CA GLN A 57 -8.19 1.66 7.03
C GLN A 57 -8.68 3.03 6.57
N GLU A 58 -10.00 3.18 6.42
CA GLU A 58 -10.63 4.44 6.05
C GLU A 58 -10.29 5.58 7.03
N ARG A 59 -10.11 5.26 8.32
CA ARG A 59 -9.70 6.24 9.35
C ARG A 59 -8.28 6.78 9.13
N ASP A 60 -7.36 5.93 8.67
CA ASP A 60 -5.96 6.29 8.47
C ASP A 60 -5.85 7.16 7.21
N ILE A 61 -6.60 6.80 6.16
CA ILE A 61 -6.75 7.60 4.95
C ILE A 61 -7.34 8.99 5.27
N ALA A 62 -8.42 9.05 6.06
CA ALA A 62 -9.04 10.33 6.45
C ALA A 62 -8.07 11.22 7.23
N THR A 63 -7.23 10.62 8.08
CA THR A 63 -6.19 11.34 8.84
C THR A 63 -5.14 11.95 7.91
N VAL A 64 -4.66 11.19 6.92
CA VAL A 64 -3.68 11.67 5.94
C VAL A 64 -4.29 12.76 5.06
N VAL A 65 -5.48 12.52 4.49
CA VAL A 65 -6.16 13.47 3.59
C VAL A 65 -6.51 14.79 4.29
N GLY A 66 -6.85 14.74 5.59
CA GLY A 66 -7.18 15.94 6.38
C GLY A 66 -5.97 16.72 6.91
N SER A 67 -4.75 16.19 6.77
CA SER A 67 -3.55 16.83 7.29
C SER A 67 -2.97 17.86 6.31
N SER A 68 -2.45 18.98 6.80
CA SER A 68 -1.66 19.90 5.98
C SER A 68 -0.20 19.47 5.80
N ASP A 69 0.24 18.43 6.52
CA ASP A 69 1.59 17.93 6.47
C ASP A 69 1.76 16.83 5.42
N ILE A 70 2.33 17.21 4.26
CA ILE A 70 2.61 16.29 3.15
C ILE A 70 3.55 15.14 3.55
N ARG A 71 4.32 15.27 4.64
CA ARG A 71 5.25 14.24 5.09
C ARG A 71 4.53 12.96 5.55
N LEU A 72 3.28 13.05 5.99
CA LEU A 72 2.47 11.86 6.33
C LEU A 72 2.21 10.99 5.10
N LEU A 73 2.04 11.62 3.94
CA LEU A 73 1.80 10.94 2.68
C LEU A 73 3.11 10.45 2.05
N LEU A 74 4.19 11.23 2.17
CA LEU A 74 5.52 10.89 1.64
C LEU A 74 6.39 10.12 2.66
N ALA A 75 5.77 9.58 3.71
CA ALA A 75 6.47 8.89 4.77
C ALA A 75 7.20 7.65 4.24
N PHE A 76 8.41 7.42 4.74
CA PHE A 76 9.22 6.28 4.36
C PHE A 76 9.28 5.25 5.50
N THR A 77 9.01 3.99 5.19
CA THR A 77 8.83 2.92 6.18
C THR A 77 10.09 2.09 6.47
N ALA A 78 11.23 2.44 5.87
CA ALA A 78 12.53 1.78 6.12
C ALA A 78 13.58 2.76 6.69
N PRO A 79 13.33 3.39 7.85
CA PRO A 79 14.24 4.38 8.44
C PRO A 79 15.62 3.76 8.69
N GLN A 80 16.68 4.49 8.35
CA GLN A 80 18.06 4.08 8.64
C GLN A 80 18.63 4.89 9.81
N THR A 81 19.55 4.28 10.56
CA THR A 81 20.28 4.97 11.64
C THR A 81 20.97 6.22 11.09
N GLY A 82 20.63 7.39 11.63
CA GLY A 82 21.16 8.68 11.19
C GLY A 82 20.34 9.39 10.10
N CYS A 83 19.19 8.83 9.67
CA CYS A 83 18.30 9.52 8.74
C CYS A 83 17.57 10.69 9.44
N PRO A 84 17.57 11.91 8.87
CA PRO A 84 16.90 13.07 9.47
C PRO A 84 15.38 12.94 9.59
N ASN A 85 14.79 12.05 8.78
CA ASN A 85 13.34 11.81 8.74
C ASN A 85 13.04 10.50 9.48
N PRO A 86 12.51 10.56 10.71
CA PRO A 86 12.11 9.35 11.43
C PRO A 86 10.94 8.66 10.73
N ALA A 87 10.82 7.35 10.91
CA ALA A 87 9.63 6.63 10.49
C ALA A 87 8.39 7.18 11.20
N ASP A 88 7.35 7.46 10.43
CA ASP A 88 6.04 7.80 10.97
C ASP A 88 5.17 6.54 11.01
N TRP A 89 4.70 6.16 12.20
CA TRP A 89 3.84 4.99 12.38
C TRP A 89 2.45 5.14 11.70
N ALA A 90 2.08 6.35 11.28
CA ALA A 90 0.92 6.63 10.45
C ALA A 90 1.19 6.44 8.94
N ALA A 91 2.40 6.02 8.55
CA ALA A 91 2.73 5.77 7.14
C ALA A 91 1.85 4.66 6.56
N LEU A 92 1.16 5.00 5.48
CA LEU A 92 0.26 4.10 4.74
C LEU A 92 0.98 2.86 4.17
N GLU A 93 2.31 2.91 4.06
CA GLU A 93 3.14 1.87 3.46
C GLU A 93 3.46 0.70 4.42
N TYR A 94 3.02 0.75 5.69
CA TYR A 94 3.17 -0.36 6.65
C TYR A 94 2.23 -1.55 6.40
N VAL A 95 1.62 -1.63 5.22
CA VAL A 95 0.56 -2.60 4.92
C VAL A 95 1.05 -3.90 4.28
N HIS A 96 2.37 -4.03 4.12
CA HIS A 96 3.00 -5.06 3.29
C HIS A 96 3.58 -6.24 4.07
N GLY A 97 3.66 -7.38 3.40
CA GLY A 97 4.32 -8.61 3.86
C GLY A 97 4.89 -9.42 2.69
N GLY A 98 5.81 -10.35 2.94
CA GLY A 98 6.50 -11.10 1.88
C GLY A 98 7.41 -10.21 1.03
N ASP A 99 7.44 -10.42 -0.28
CA ASP A 99 8.29 -9.64 -1.19
C ASP A 99 7.95 -8.15 -1.15
N MET A 100 6.67 -7.80 -0.96
CA MET A 100 6.16 -6.43 -0.80
C MET A 100 6.74 -5.70 0.42
N LEU A 101 7.25 -6.41 1.43
CA LEU A 101 7.84 -5.79 2.63
C LEU A 101 9.20 -5.13 2.34
N VAL A 102 9.94 -5.67 1.37
CA VAL A 102 11.31 -5.23 1.07
C VAL A 102 11.31 -4.45 -0.23
N THR A 103 11.72 -3.19 -0.17
CA THR A 103 11.64 -2.23 -1.30
C THR A 103 12.32 -2.72 -2.58
N THR A 104 13.40 -3.48 -2.49
CA THR A 104 14.13 -4.01 -3.66
C THR A 104 13.46 -5.21 -4.32
N SER A 105 12.52 -5.88 -3.64
CA SER A 105 11.78 -7.03 -4.16
C SER A 105 10.29 -6.76 -4.30
N ALA A 106 9.76 -5.64 -3.80
CA ALA A 106 8.33 -5.39 -3.74
C ALA A 106 7.62 -5.54 -5.10
N THR A 107 8.27 -5.12 -6.18
CA THR A 107 7.77 -5.23 -7.56
C THR A 107 7.72 -6.66 -8.11
N ASN A 108 8.29 -7.64 -7.41
CA ASN A 108 8.12 -9.06 -7.74
C ASN A 108 6.67 -9.52 -7.60
N ASP A 109 5.91 -8.89 -6.71
CA ASP A 109 4.48 -9.13 -6.55
C ASP A 109 3.68 -8.09 -7.35
N PRO A 110 2.93 -8.48 -8.40
CA PRO A 110 2.17 -7.54 -9.22
C PRO A 110 1.09 -6.75 -8.46
N ILE A 111 0.71 -7.16 -7.24
CA ILE A 111 -0.17 -6.36 -6.40
C ILE A 111 0.42 -4.99 -6.06
N PHE A 112 1.75 -4.86 -6.12
CA PHE A 112 2.48 -3.60 -5.96
C PHE A 112 1.85 -2.46 -6.75
N PHE A 113 1.51 -2.70 -8.02
CA PHE A 113 0.99 -1.65 -8.91
C PHE A 113 -0.44 -1.24 -8.55
N ASN A 114 -1.28 -2.19 -8.12
CA ASN A 114 -2.62 -1.89 -7.62
C ASN A 114 -2.58 -1.12 -6.31
N HIS A 115 -1.69 -1.54 -5.40
CA HIS A 115 -1.45 -0.82 -4.14
C HIS A 115 -1.01 0.62 -4.41
N HIS A 116 0.00 0.83 -5.25
CA HIS A 116 0.48 2.18 -5.55
C HIS A 116 -0.52 3.03 -6.35
N SER A 117 -1.44 2.42 -7.10
CA SER A 117 -2.58 3.12 -7.70
C SER A 117 -3.55 3.62 -6.63
N MET A 118 -3.75 2.87 -5.54
CA MET A 118 -4.51 3.33 -4.37
C MET A 118 -3.79 4.46 -3.63
N ILE A 119 -2.47 4.35 -3.44
CA ILE A 119 -1.67 5.42 -2.82
C ILE A 119 -1.72 6.71 -3.66
N ASP A 120 -1.64 6.61 -5.00
CA ASP A 120 -1.77 7.75 -5.91
C ASP A 120 -3.17 8.40 -5.82
N LEU A 121 -4.23 7.59 -5.74
CA LEU A 121 -5.58 8.10 -5.48
C LEU A 121 -5.66 8.87 -4.16
N ILE A 122 -5.05 8.37 -3.08
CA ILE A 122 -5.04 9.05 -1.78
C ILE A 122 -4.27 10.37 -1.86
N TRP A 123 -3.15 10.41 -2.57
CA TRP A 123 -2.42 11.65 -2.84
C TRP A 123 -3.28 12.67 -3.58
N GLU A 124 -4.01 12.24 -4.61
CA GLU A 124 -4.89 13.10 -5.39
C GLU A 124 -6.04 13.67 -4.53
N LEU A 125 -6.66 12.84 -3.68
CA LEU A 125 -7.68 13.28 -2.73
C LEU A 125 -7.13 14.34 -1.76
N TRP A 126 -5.92 14.14 -1.24
CA TRP A 126 -5.22 15.13 -0.42
C TRP A 126 -4.97 16.42 -1.20
N ARG A 127 -4.42 16.33 -2.43
CA ARG A 127 -4.12 17.49 -3.28
C ARG A 127 -5.36 18.34 -3.52
N LEU A 128 -6.50 17.72 -3.82
CA LEU A 128 -7.78 18.40 -4.00
C LEU A 128 -8.26 19.07 -2.71
N ALA A 129 -8.18 18.38 -1.57
CA ALA A 129 -8.58 18.93 -0.27
C ALA A 129 -7.78 20.19 0.10
N GLN A 130 -6.48 20.18 -0.16
CA GLN A 130 -5.60 21.33 0.10
C GLN A 130 -5.88 22.53 -0.81
N GLN A 131 -6.36 22.30 -2.04
CA GLN A 131 -6.65 23.36 -3.01
C GLN A 131 -7.99 24.06 -2.76
N VAL A 132 -9.01 23.32 -2.30
CA VAL A 132 -10.36 23.88 -2.06
C VAL A 132 -10.38 24.84 -0.87
N CYS A 133 -9.50 24.64 0.12
CA CYS A 133 -9.35 25.55 1.26
C CYS A 133 -8.82 26.95 0.88
N GLY A 134 -8.31 27.14 -0.36
CA GLY A 134 -7.76 28.42 -0.85
C GLY A 134 -8.70 29.27 -1.72
N ILE A 135 -9.94 28.84 -2.02
CA ILE A 135 -10.81 29.50 -3.00
C ILE A 135 -11.73 30.59 -2.41
N THR A 136 -11.83 30.72 -1.08
CA THR A 136 -12.79 31.63 -0.44
C THR A 136 -12.36 33.11 -0.35
N THR A 137 -11.25 33.53 -0.98
CA THR A 137 -10.74 34.92 -0.85
C THR A 137 -10.81 35.77 -2.13
N PHE A 138 -11.43 35.29 -3.22
CA PHE A 138 -11.49 36.05 -4.48
C PHE A 138 -12.88 36.58 -4.89
N ILE A 139 -13.91 36.44 -4.05
CA ILE A 139 -15.24 37.01 -4.32
C ILE A 139 -15.67 37.94 -3.17
N THR A 140 -14.96 39.04 -3.01
CA THR A 140 -15.52 40.30 -2.50
C THR A 140 -14.67 41.44 -3.06
N LYS A 141 -15.16 42.03 -4.14
CA LYS A 141 -14.79 43.37 -4.59
C LYS A 141 -16.06 44.09 -4.99
#